data_AF-A0A7D5Z1X3-F1
#
_entry.id   AF-A0A7D5Z1X3-F1
#
_cell.length_a   1.000
_cell.length_b   1.000
_cell.length_c   1.000
_cell.angle_alpha   90.00
_cell.angle_beta   90.00
_cell.angle_gamma   90.00
#
_symmetry.space_group_name_H-M   'P 1'
#
loop_
_entity.id
_entity.type
_entity.pdbx_description
1 polymer ?
#
loop_
_entity_poly.entity_id
_entity_poly.type
_entity_poly.pdbx_seq_one_letter_code
_entity_poly.pdbx_strand_id
1 'polypeptide(L)' 'MTDAHVVVNNKRPEGNIIPGETFRKVTDLAPSSKDLKNGEVLVEVLLISLEPAMRGWLKGTLP' A
#
# COMPACT_ATOMS: atom_id res chain seq x y z
N MET A 1 8.18 1.47 -19.54
CA MET A 1 7.96 1.48 -18.09
C MET A 1 6.57 0.92 -17.88
N THR A 2 6.41 0.03 -16.91
CA THR A 2 5.11 -0.62 -16.64
C THR A 2 4.39 0.19 -15.58
N ASP A 3 3.07 0.32 -15.69
CA ASP A 3 2.26 0.95 -14.66
C ASP A 3 2.15 0.02 -13.44
N ALA A 4 2.23 0.60 -12.24
CA ALA A 4 1.89 -0.03 -10.98
C ALA A 4 0.58 0.55 -10.45
N HIS A 5 -0.37 -0.33 -10.12
CA HIS A 5 -1.61 0.08 -9.46
C HIS A 5 -1.46 -0.04 -7.95
N VAL A 6 -1.57 1.08 -7.25
CA VAL A 6 -1.33 1.15 -5.80
C VAL A 6 -2.58 1.62 -5.08
N VAL A 7 -2.89 1.00 -3.94
CA VAL A 7 -3.92 1.47 -3.02
C VAL A 7 -3.22 2.22 -1.90
N VAL A 8 -3.52 3.51 -1.75
CA VAL A 8 -2.87 4.39 -0.77
C VAL A 8 -3.85 4.87 0.28
N ASN A 9 -3.33 5.16 1.47
CA ASN A 9 -4.10 5.84 2.52
C ASN A 9 -4.52 7.22 2.02
N ASN A 10 -5.82 7.48 2.07
CA ASN A 10 -6.40 8.77 1.73
C ASN A 10 -6.82 9.53 2.99
N LYS A 11 -7.48 8.86 3.93
CA LYS A 11 -7.87 9.39 5.24
C LYS A 11 -7.77 8.29 6.30
N ARG A 12 -7.34 8.65 7.52
CA ARG A 12 -7.32 7.68 8.63
C ARG A 12 -8.76 7.37 9.07
N PRO A 13 -9.13 6.08 9.21
CA PRO A 13 -10.49 5.70 9.59
C PRO A 13 -10.68 5.75 11.12
N GLU A 14 -11.69 6.50 11.57
CA GLU A 14 -12.10 6.55 12.99
C GLU A 14 -13.01 5.37 13.37
N GLY A 15 -13.71 4.79 12.40
CA GLY A 15 -14.61 3.64 12.58
C GLY A 15 -14.43 2.63 11.46
N ASN A 16 -15.48 2.46 10.67
CA ASN A 16 -15.50 1.56 9.50
C ASN A 16 -14.55 2.04 8.40
N ILE A 17 -14.08 1.09 7.59
CA ILE A 17 -13.34 1.38 6.35
C ILE A 17 -14.36 1.69 5.26
N ILE A 18 -14.32 2.90 4.71
CA ILE A 18 -15.22 3.34 3.64
C ILE A 18 -14.42 3.45 2.33
N PRO A 19 -14.75 2.67 1.28
CA PRO A 19 -14.09 2.75 -0.02
C PRO A 19 -14.16 4.17 -0.61
N GLY A 20 -13.05 4.66 -1.16
CA GLY A 20 -12.95 6.02 -1.70
C GLY A 20 -12.67 7.11 -0.65
N GLU A 21 -13.02 6.88 0.62
CA GLU A 21 -12.68 7.79 1.72
C GLU A 21 -11.39 7.38 2.42
N THR A 22 -11.34 6.13 2.91
CA THR A 22 -10.18 5.63 3.66
C THR A 22 -8.99 5.38 2.73
N PHE A 23 -9.26 4.77 1.59
CA PHE A 23 -8.27 4.45 0.57
C PHE A 23 -8.66 5.04 -0.77
N ARG A 24 -7.65 5.36 -1.59
CA ARG A 24 -7.83 5.66 -3.01
C ARG A 24 -6.88 4.81 -3.86
N LYS A 25 -7.28 4.52 -5.08
CA LYS A 25 -6.43 3.88 -6.08
C LYS A 25 -5.64 4.96 -6.82
N VAL A 26 -4.35 4.72 -7.01
CA VAL A 26 -3.48 5.53 -7.88
C VAL A 26 -2.79 4.61 -8.88
N THR A 27 -2.40 5.19 -10.02
CA THR A 27 -1.50 4.55 -10.96
C THR A 27 -0.17 5.30 -10.88
N ASP A 28 0.91 4.57 -10.70
CA ASP A 28 2.27 5.10 -10.63
C ASP A 28 3.17 4.29 -11.56
N LEU A 29 4.43 4.68 -11.73
CA LEU A 29 5.41 3.89 -12.46
C LEU A 29 5.92 2.75 -11.57
N ALA A 30 5.90 1.52 -12.10
CA ALA A 30 6.52 0.39 -11.43
C ALA A 30 8.05 0.63 -11.32
N PRO A 31 8.64 0.39 -10.14
CA PRO A 31 10.09 0.51 -9.97
C PRO A 31 10.83 -0.49 -10.87
N SER A 32 12.04 -0.12 -11.25
CA SER A 32 12.92 -0.90 -12.09
C SER A 32 14.17 -1.36 -11.33
N SER A 33 14.98 -2.22 -11.95
CA SER A 33 16.26 -2.63 -11.38
C SER A 33 17.24 -1.47 -11.16
N LYS A 34 17.04 -0.32 -11.83
CA LYS A 34 17.86 0.88 -11.63
C LYS A 34 17.55 1.62 -10.33
N ASP A 35 16.36 1.37 -9.76
CA ASP A 35 15.89 2.04 -8.54
C ASP A 35 16.33 1.28 -7.27
N LEU A 36 16.90 0.09 -7.42
CA LEU A 36 17.30 -0.78 -6.30
C LEU A 36 18.59 -0.31 -5.63
N LYS A 37 18.58 -0.31 -4.30
CA LYS A 37 19.77 -0.16 -3.46
C LYS A 37 20.34 -1.52 -3.07
N ASN A 38 21.58 -1.53 -2.57
CA ASN A 38 22.21 -2.76 -2.09
C ASN A 38 21.36 -3.41 -0.98
N GLY A 39 21.02 -4.69 -1.15
CA GLY A 39 20.21 -5.47 -0.21
C GLY A 39 18.70 -5.38 -0.43
N GLU A 40 18.21 -4.54 -1.35
CA GLU A 40 16.80 -4.50 -1.72
C GLU A 40 16.47 -5.54 -2.79
N VAL A 41 15.22 -5.98 -2.81
CA VAL A 41 14.68 -6.89 -3.83
C VAL A 41 13.45 -6.26 -4.47
N LEU A 42 13.33 -6.40 -5.79
CA LEU A 42 12.12 -6.04 -6.52
C LEU A 42 11.20 -7.25 -6.60
N VAL A 43 9.93 -7.05 -6.25
CA VAL A 43 8.92 -8.12 -6.27
C VAL A 43 7.68 -7.68 -7.04
N GLU A 44 7.06 -8.62 -7.74
CA GLU A 44 5.71 -8.47 -8.27
C GLU A 44 4.72 -9.05 -7.25
N VAL A 45 3.78 -8.21 -6.80
CA VAL A 45 2.76 -8.61 -5.82
C VAL A 45 1.59 -9.26 -6.55
N LEU A 46 1.49 -10.58 -6.51
CA LEU A 46 0.39 -11.33 -7.12
C LEU A 46 -0.85 -11.42 -6.22
N LEU A 47 -0.63 -11.47 -4.90
CA LEU A 47 -1.68 -11.64 -3.90
C LEU A 47 -1.33 -10.83 -2.65
N ILE A 48 -2.35 -10.37 -1.93
CA ILE A 48 -2.22 -9.69 -0.64
C ILE A 48 -3.14 -10.35 0.38
N SER A 49 -2.61 -10.68 1.56
CA SER A 49 -3.44 -11.09 2.70
C SER A 49 -4.01 -9.86 3.40
N LEU A 50 -5.24 -9.97 3.89
CA LEU A 50 -5.88 -8.95 4.71
C LEU A 50 -5.98 -9.44 6.14
N GLU A 51 -5.18 -8.85 7.02
CA GLU A 51 -5.06 -9.28 8.42
C GLU A 51 -5.80 -8.32 9.37
N PRO A 52 -6.47 -8.81 10.43
CA PRO A 52 -7.07 -7.95 11.45
C PRO A 52 -6.07 -6.97 12.09
N ALA A 53 -4.79 -7.36 12.19
CA ALA A 53 -3.71 -6.51 12.70
C ALA A 53 -3.53 -5.21 11.89
N MET A 54 -3.86 -5.21 10.60
CA MET A 54 -3.78 -4.02 9.74
C MET A 54 -4.65 -2.87 10.25
N ARG A 55 -5.73 -3.17 10.99
CA ARG A 55 -6.59 -2.13 11.59
C ARG A 55 -5.82 -1.24 12.56
N GLY A 56 -4.85 -1.81 13.29
CA GLY A 56 -3.97 -1.08 14.20
C GLY A 56 -3.03 -0.13 13.47
N TRP A 57 -2.45 -0.56 12.35
CA TRP A 57 -1.58 0.25 11.49
C TRP A 57 -2.31 1.48 10.93
N LEU A 58 -3.57 1.33 10.52
CA LEU A 58 -4.38 2.44 10.01
C LEU A 58 -4.71 3.49 11.08
N LYS A 59 -4.82 3.07 12.35
CA LYS A 59 -5.08 3.98 13.48
C LYS A 59 -3.81 4.71 13.94
N GLY A 60 -2.62 4.21 13.61
CA GLY A 60 -1.36 4.74 14.12
C GLY A 60 -1.13 4.41 15.61
N THR A 61 -1.79 3.37 16.12
CA THR A 61 -1.66 2.91 17.52
C THR A 61 -0.57 1.87 17.72
N LEU A 62 0.14 1.51 16.66
CA LEU A 62 1.36 0.71 16.70
C LEU A 62 2.45 1.53 15.98
N PRO A 63 3.70 1.50 16.47
CA PRO A 63 4.82 2.18 15.81
C PRO A 63 5.01 1.71 14.37
#